data_AF-A0A645H015-F1
#
_entry.id   AF-A0A645H015-F1
#
_cell.length_a   1.000
_cell.length_b   1.000
_cell.length_c   1.000
_cell.angle_alpha   90.00
_cell.angle_beta   90.00
_cell.angle_gamma   90.00
#
_symmetry.space_group_name_H-M   'P 1'
#
loop_
_entity.id
_entity.type
_entity.pdbx_description
1 polymer ?
#
loop_
_entity_poly.entity_id
_entity_poly.type
_entity_poly.pdbx_seq_one_letter_code
_entity_poly.pdbx_strand_id
1 'polypeptide(L)'
;MVIEFDKTDADVEIQYHLSPFAQVYMFMFGSKNLEPKIEDIFFDFENIEVQRIGRNSALIHIKDISRQKDENYLHDSRELGMQPDVLTLVYPNGKRQSIEHAKETPDIFYT
;
A
#
# COMPACT_ATOMS: atom_id res chain seq x y z
N MET A 1 -5.81 3.31 4.51
CA MET A 1 -4.95 2.50 3.61
C MET A 1 -5.30 1.05 3.86
N VAL A 2 -5.44 0.24 2.81
CA VAL A 2 -5.73 -1.20 2.92
C VAL A 2 -4.62 -1.97 2.21
N ILE A 3 -3.97 -2.89 2.91
CA ILE A 3 -2.99 -3.84 2.35
C ILE A 3 -3.63 -5.22 2.39
N GLU A 4 -3.82 -5.82 1.23
CA GLU A 4 -4.38 -7.16 1.08
C GLU A 4 -3.26 -8.11 0.64
N PHE A 5 -2.88 -9.02 1.55
CA PHE A 5 -1.85 -10.00 1.30
C PHE A 5 -2.39 -11.15 0.45
N ASP A 6 -1.67 -11.49 -0.61
CA ASP A 6 -1.86 -12.70 -1.40
C ASP A 6 -0.53 -13.46 -1.46
N LYS A 7 -0.38 -14.44 -0.55
CA LYS A 7 0.83 -15.26 -0.43
C LYS A 7 2.08 -14.39 -0.23
N THR A 8 2.98 -14.32 -1.20
CA THR A 8 4.22 -13.53 -1.16
C THR A 8 4.03 -12.08 -1.57
N ASP A 9 2.90 -11.76 -2.20
CA ASP A 9 2.61 -10.46 -2.79
C ASP A 9 1.51 -9.76 -1.98
N ALA A 10 1.26 -8.48 -2.28
CA ALA A 10 0.12 -7.75 -1.75
C ALA A 10 -0.39 -6.69 -2.70
N ASP A 11 -1.71 -6.49 -2.68
CA ASP A 11 -2.35 -5.34 -3.29
C ASP A 11 -2.62 -4.27 -2.23
N VAL A 12 -2.34 -3.02 -2.56
CA VAL A 12 -2.52 -1.88 -1.66
C VAL A 12 -3.46 -0.87 -2.28
N GLU A 13 -4.56 -0.60 -1.58
CA GLU A 13 -5.46 0.48 -1.89
C GLU A 13 -5.22 1.66 -0.95
N ILE A 14 -4.83 2.80 -1.54
CA ILE A 14 -4.73 4.07 -0.83
C ILE A 14 -5.93 4.91 -1.20
N GLN A 15 -6.72 5.33 -0.21
CA GLN A 15 -7.72 6.37 -0.38
C GLN A 15 -7.13 7.71 0.05
N TYR A 16 -7.32 8.74 -0.77
CA TYR A 16 -6.81 10.08 -0.53
C TYR A 16 -7.79 11.15 -0.99
N HIS A 17 -7.68 12.32 -0.36
CA HIS A 17 -8.43 13.51 -0.73
C HIS A 17 -7.49 14.55 -1.30
N LEU A 18 -7.58 14.77 -2.61
CA LEU A 18 -6.80 15.80 -3.29
C LEU A 18 -7.40 17.17 -3.01
N SER A 19 -6.55 18.13 -2.71
CA SER A 19 -6.96 19.54 -2.67
C SER A 19 -7.53 19.96 -4.04
N PRO A 20 -8.41 20.98 -4.11
CA PRO A 20 -8.92 21.47 -5.38
C PRO A 20 -7.80 21.82 -6.39
N PHE A 21 -6.69 22.37 -5.90
CA PHE A 21 -5.51 22.63 -6.72
C PHE A 21 -4.88 21.35 -7.28
N ALA A 22 -4.69 20.32 -6.45
CA ALA A 22 -4.14 19.04 -6.89
C ALA A 22 -5.07 18.32 -7.89
N GLN A 23 -6.39 18.45 -7.73
CA GLN A 23 -7.36 17.93 -8.70
C GLN A 23 -7.23 18.62 -10.06
N VAL A 24 -7.13 19.95 -10.07
CA VAL A 24 -6.93 20.73 -11.31
C VAL A 24 -5.59 20.39 -11.95
N TYR A 25 -4.53 20.27 -11.16
CA TYR A 25 -3.21 19.85 -11.63
C TYR A 25 -3.28 18.47 -12.31
N MET A 26 -3.86 17.47 -11.65
CA MET A 26 -4.03 16.14 -12.25
C MET A 26 -4.90 16.15 -13.51
N PHE A 27 -5.93 16.99 -13.56
CA PHE A 27 -6.78 17.11 -14.74
C PHE A 27 -5.99 17.66 -15.95
N MET A 28 -5.13 18.65 -15.72
CA MET A 28 -4.34 19.27 -16.80
C MET A 28 -3.15 18.43 -17.23
N PHE A 29 -2.46 17.78 -16.29
CA PHE A 29 -1.17 17.11 -16.54
C PHE A 29 -1.26 15.58 -16.54
N GLY A 30 -2.40 15.01 -16.15
CA GLY A 30 -2.60 13.57 -16.02
C GLY A 30 -2.21 13.03 -14.64
N SER A 31 -2.80 11.90 -14.27
CA SER A 31 -2.61 11.26 -12.96
C SER A 31 -1.24 10.63 -12.78
N LYS A 32 -0.52 10.34 -13.87
CA LYS A 32 0.82 9.75 -13.84
C LYS A 32 1.84 10.60 -13.05
N ASN A 33 1.63 11.91 -12.97
CA ASN A 33 2.50 12.78 -12.18
C ASN A 33 2.44 12.54 -10.68
N LEU A 34 1.46 11.77 -10.18
CA LEU A 34 1.41 11.36 -8.78
C LEU A 34 2.21 10.08 -8.50
N GLU A 35 2.62 9.35 -9.53
CA GLU A 35 3.36 8.08 -9.40
C GLU A 35 4.61 8.24 -8.53
N PRO A 36 5.49 9.27 -8.71
CA PRO A 36 6.65 9.44 -7.83
C PRO A 36 6.26 9.66 -6.37
N LYS A 37 5.14 10.35 -6.13
CA LYS A 37 4.67 10.60 -4.76
C LYS A 37 4.08 9.36 -4.10
N ILE A 38 3.54 8.44 -4.90
CA ILE A 38 3.06 7.14 -4.43
C ILE A 38 4.25 6.21 -4.16
N GLU A 39 5.26 6.21 -5.01
CA GLU A 39 6.50 5.46 -4.80
C GLU A 39 7.21 5.92 -3.51
N ASP A 40 7.27 7.23 -3.24
CA ASP A 40 7.80 7.79 -1.99
C ASP A 40 7.13 7.22 -0.74
N ILE A 41 5.85 6.86 -0.80
CA ILE A 41 5.12 6.27 0.33
C ILE A 41 5.64 4.87 0.66
N PHE A 42 6.03 4.12 -0.36
CA PHE A 42 6.49 2.74 -0.23
C PHE A 42 8.00 2.63 -0.43
N PHE A 43 8.78 3.68 -0.17
CA PHE A 43 10.22 3.71 -0.45
C PHE A 43 11.03 2.51 0.12
N ASP A 44 10.54 1.88 1.19
CA ASP A 44 11.18 0.73 1.85
C ASP A 44 10.80 -0.63 1.22
N PHE A 45 9.90 -0.65 0.23
CA PHE A 45 9.50 -1.84 -0.52
C PHE A 45 10.28 -1.93 -1.83
N GLU A 46 10.82 -3.10 -2.12
CA GLU A 46 11.76 -3.29 -3.24
C GLU A 46 11.05 -3.34 -4.60
N ASN A 47 9.91 -4.01 -4.69
CA ASN A 47 9.23 -4.29 -5.95
C ASN A 47 7.79 -3.76 -5.92
N ILE A 48 7.62 -2.51 -6.35
CA ILE A 48 6.32 -1.84 -6.41
C ILE A 48 5.91 -1.62 -7.85
N GLU A 49 4.63 -1.84 -8.13
CA GLU A 49 4.00 -1.56 -9.42
C GLU A 49 2.72 -0.74 -9.20
N VAL A 50 2.71 0.51 -9.68
CA VAL A 50 1.52 1.36 -9.62
C VAL A 50 0.55 0.94 -10.72
N GLN A 51 -0.46 0.13 -10.37
CA GLN A 51 -1.43 -0.37 -11.34
C GLN A 51 -2.40 0.72 -11.81
N ARG A 52 -2.88 1.57 -10.90
CA ARG A 52 -3.87 2.60 -11.22
C ARG A 52 -3.81 3.78 -10.28
N ILE A 53 -3.85 4.99 -10.85
CA ILE A 53 -4.01 6.24 -10.09
C ILE A 53 -5.35 6.87 -10.49
N GLY A 54 -6.31 6.85 -9.58
CA GLY A 54 -7.63 7.47 -9.70
C GLY A 54 -7.67 8.88 -9.07
N ARG A 55 -8.88 9.46 -9.02
CA ARG A 55 -9.07 10.80 -8.42
C ARG A 55 -9.02 10.78 -6.89
N ASN A 56 -9.51 9.70 -6.29
CA ASN A 56 -9.67 9.59 -4.83
C ASN A 56 -8.97 8.35 -4.27
N SER A 57 -8.42 7.51 -5.14
CA SER A 57 -7.71 6.30 -4.74
C SER A 57 -6.64 5.90 -5.74
N ALA A 58 -5.63 5.19 -5.27
CA ALA A 58 -4.66 4.49 -6.09
C ALA A 58 -4.63 3.01 -5.68
N LEU A 59 -4.38 2.16 -6.68
CA LEU A 59 -4.13 0.74 -6.52
C LEU A 59 -2.67 0.48 -6.89
N ILE A 60 -1.97 -0.15 -5.96
CA ILE A 60 -0.56 -0.50 -6.05
C ILE A 60 -0.45 -1.99 -5.83
N HIS A 61 0.46 -2.64 -6.54
CA HIS A 61 0.79 -4.04 -6.35
C HIS A 61 2.24 -4.14 -5.89
N ILE A 62 2.49 -4.82 -4.79
CA ILE A 62 3.80 -5.01 -4.20
C ILE A 62 4.15 -6.49 -4.31
N LYS A 63 5.24 -6.80 -5.00
CA LYS A 63 5.75 -8.16 -5.18
C LYS A 63 6.74 -8.51 -4.08
N ASP A 64 6.78 -9.78 -3.70
CA ASP A 64 7.76 -10.31 -2.75
C ASP A 64 7.80 -9.55 -1.40
N ILE A 65 6.64 -9.00 -0.98
CA ILE A 65 6.47 -8.32 0.31
C ILE A 65 6.62 -9.29 1.50
N SER A 66 6.38 -10.57 1.26
CA SER A 66 6.44 -11.63 2.26
C SER A 66 7.28 -12.81 1.77
N ARG A 67 8.06 -13.39 2.68
CA ARG A 67 8.87 -14.58 2.41
C ARG A 67 8.09 -15.83 2.78
N GLN A 68 8.00 -16.79 1.86
CA GLN A 68 7.44 -18.10 2.16
C GLN A 68 8.42 -18.92 3.02
N LYS A 69 7.91 -19.52 4.09
CA LYS A 69 8.62 -20.49 4.92
C LYS A 69 7.67 -21.63 5.27
N ASP A 70 7.97 -22.80 4.72
CA ASP A 70 7.11 -23.98 4.79
C ASP A 70 5.70 -23.66 4.21
N GLU A 71 4.65 -23.85 5.00
CA GLU A 71 3.26 -23.57 4.62
C GLU A 71 2.82 -22.13 4.95
N ASN A 72 3.72 -21.30 5.49
CA ASN A 72 3.38 -19.96 6.00
C ASN A 72 4.15 -18.85 5.27
N TYR A 73 3.68 -17.63 5.46
CA TYR A 73 4.27 -16.40 4.94
C TYR A 73 4.69 -15.49 6.10
N LEU A 74 5.90 -14.95 5.98
CA LEU A 74 6.47 -13.99 6.92
C LEU A 74 6.61 -12.65 6.21
N HIS A 75 5.92 -11.65 6.73
CA HIS A 75 6.14 -10.27 6.37
C HIS A 75 6.98 -9.62 7.46
N ASP A 76 8.13 -9.08 7.07
CA ASP A 76 8.96 -8.25 7.94
C ASP A 76 8.45 -6.81 7.89
N SER A 77 8.49 -6.11 9.03
CA SER A 77 8.08 -4.71 9.14
C SER A 77 8.81 -3.82 8.12
N ARG A 78 8.05 -2.95 7.44
CA ARG A 78 8.55 -1.99 6.45
C ARG A 78 8.06 -0.59 6.76
N GLU A 79 8.94 0.39 6.69
CA GLU A 79 8.60 1.79 6.93
C GLU A 79 7.67 2.34 5.84
N LEU A 80 6.73 3.18 6.24
CA LEU A 80 5.86 3.93 5.34
C LEU A 80 6.32 5.39 5.29
N GLY A 81 6.50 5.92 4.09
CA GLY A 81 6.80 7.34 3.83
C GLY A 81 5.64 8.28 4.17
N MET A 82 4.52 7.75 4.68
CA MET A 82 3.40 8.48 5.23
C MET A 82 2.81 7.76 6.43
N GLN A 83 2.06 8.48 7.26
CA GLN A 83 1.30 7.92 8.37
C GLN A 83 -0.19 7.91 8.01
N PRO A 84 -0.78 6.79 7.55
CA PRO A 84 -2.23 6.73 7.36
C PRO A 84 -2.98 6.87 8.68
N ASP A 85 -4.17 7.47 8.65
CA ASP A 85 -5.07 7.52 9.82
C ASP A 85 -5.38 6.10 10.31
N VAL A 86 -5.70 5.20 9.37
CA VAL A 86 -5.91 3.78 9.61
C VAL A 86 -5.23 2.96 8.52
N LEU A 87 -4.38 2.03 8.95
CA LEU A 87 -3.82 0.95 8.15
C LEU A 87 -4.63 -0.32 8.41
N THR A 88 -5.30 -0.85 7.40
CA THR A 88 -6.00 -2.13 7.49
C THR A 88 -5.23 -3.20 6.71
N LEU A 89 -4.84 -4.25 7.40
CA LEU A 89 -4.24 -5.45 6.82
C LEU A 89 -5.34 -6.48 6.61
N VAL A 90 -5.42 -7.05 5.41
CA VAL A 90 -6.33 -8.13 5.04
C VAL A 90 -5.48 -9.35 4.73
N TYR A 91 -5.69 -10.42 5.48
CA TYR A 91 -4.97 -11.69 5.32
C TYR A 91 -5.68 -12.60 4.31
N PRO A 92 -5.00 -13.59 3.70
CA PRO A 92 -5.60 -14.50 2.71
C PRO A 92 -6.85 -15.26 3.22
N ASN A 93 -6.93 -15.50 4.53
CA ASN A 93 -8.08 -16.12 5.18
C ASN A 93 -9.27 -15.16 5.41
N GLY A 94 -9.20 -13.91 4.93
CA GLY A 94 -10.21 -12.87 5.10
C GLY A 94 -10.18 -12.15 6.44
N LYS A 95 -9.30 -12.54 7.38
CA LYS A 95 -9.12 -11.81 8.64
C LYS A 95 -8.63 -10.39 8.35
N ARG A 96 -9.11 -9.44 9.14
CA ARG A 96 -8.71 -8.03 9.04
C ARG A 96 -8.11 -7.55 10.35
N GLN A 97 -7.08 -6.73 10.26
CA GLN A 97 -6.46 -6.06 11.38
C GLN A 97 -6.27 -4.59 11.04
N SER A 98 -6.85 -3.70 11.84
CA SER A 98 -6.70 -2.26 11.67
C SER A 98 -5.77 -1.70 12.73
N ILE A 99 -4.87 -0.82 12.31
CA ILE A 99 -3.88 -0.15 13.14
C ILE A 99 -4.02 1.35 12.88
N GLU A 100 -4.26 2.13 13.94
CA GLU A 100 -4.34 3.58 13.83
C GLU A 100 -2.95 4.19 13.77
N HIS A 101 -2.78 5.20 12.92
CA HIS A 101 -1.56 6.01 12.83
C HIS A 101 -0.27 5.17 12.66
N ALA A 102 -0.32 4.08 11.90
CA ALA A 102 0.83 3.22 11.64
C ALA A 102 1.92 4.00 10.88
N LYS A 103 3.18 3.88 11.31
CA LYS A 103 4.34 4.43 10.59
C LYS A 103 5.11 3.39 9.78
N GLU A 104 4.82 2.12 10.06
CA GLU A 104 5.40 0.94 9.45
C GLU A 104 4.32 -0.14 9.36
N THR A 105 4.49 -1.07 8.45
CA THR A 105 3.73 -2.32 8.48
C THR A 105 4.24 -3.18 9.64
N PRO A 106 3.37 -3.91 10.36
CA PRO A 106 3.83 -4.76 11.45
C PRO A 106 4.50 -6.04 10.95
N ASP A 107 5.42 -6.59 11.74
CA ASP A 107 5.87 -7.98 11.56
C ASP A 107 4.69 -8.94 11.74
N ILE A 108 4.39 -9.72 10.71
CA ILE A 108 3.24 -10.66 10.73
C ILE A 108 3.62 -12.02 10.18
N PHE A 109 2.91 -13.01 10.69
CA PHE A 109 2.97 -14.40 10.27
C PHE A 109 1.57 -14.86 9.91
N TYR A 110 1.39 -15.38 8.69
CA TYR A 110 0.07 -15.80 8.19
C TYR A 110 0.15 -17.03 7.27
N THR A 111 -1.00 -17.61 6.99
CA THR A 111 -1.19 -18.83 6.20
C THR A 111 -2.23 -18.58 5.12
#